data_AF-A0A135WRH0-F1
#
_entry.id   AF-A0A135WRH0-F1
#
_cell.length_a   1.000
_cell.length_b   1.000
_cell.length_c   1.000
_cell.angle_alpha   90.00
_cell.angle_beta   90.00
_cell.angle_gamma   90.00
#
_symmetry.space_group_name_H-M   'P 1'
#
loop_
_entity.id
_entity.type
_entity.pdbx_description
1 polymer ?
#
loop_
_entity_poly.entity_id
_entity_poly.type
_entity_poly.pdbx_seq_one_letter_code
_entity_poly.pdbx_strand_id
1 'polypeptide(L)' 'MARLAAFIVLLIPGLIAAGGIKLMRDSIFGILFSPFPFIWLQFMIGLVLFLAGIGFFAGFLLHRDRKNGRVQARFKS' A
#
# COMPACT_ATOMS: atom_id res chain seq x y z
N MET A 1 12.98 16.06 14.91
CA MET A 1 11.89 15.19 15.39
C MET A 1 10.76 14.94 14.38
N ALA A 2 10.51 15.81 13.38
CA ALA A 2 9.45 15.59 12.37
C ALA A 2 9.67 14.40 11.40
N ARG A 3 10.93 13.96 11.18
CA ARG A 3 11.25 12.83 10.27
C ARG A 3 10.73 11.49 10.78
N LEU A 4 10.75 11.26 12.10
CA LEU A 4 10.25 10.02 12.70
C LEU A 4 8.72 9.94 12.59
N ALA A 5 8.01 11.05 12.80
CA ALA A 5 6.56 11.11 12.64
C ALA A 5 6.13 10.81 11.19
N ALA A 6 6.82 11.35 10.20
CA ALA A 6 6.57 11.02 8.79
C ALA A 6 6.80 9.53 8.49
N PHE A 7 7.78 8.90 9.14
CA PHE A 7 8.07 7.49 8.99
C PHE A 7 6.98 6.60 9.61
N ILE A 8 6.47 6.98 10.79
CA ILE A 8 5.35 6.29 11.45
C ILE A 8 4.07 6.39 10.59
N VAL A 9 3.82 7.55 9.99
CA VAL A 9 2.67 7.74 9.09
C VAL A 9 2.79 6.87 7.82
N LEU A 10 4.01 6.69 7.29
CA LEU A 10 4.29 5.78 6.17
C LEU A 10 4.18 4.29 6.53
N LEU A 11 4.23 3.96 7.82
CA LEU A 11 4.15 2.59 8.31
C LEU A 11 2.73 2.02 8.15
N ILE A 12 1.69 2.85 8.31
CA ILE A 12 0.28 2.49 8.16
C ILE A 12 -0.02 1.92 6.75
N PRO A 13 0.23 2.64 5.63
CA PRO A 13 -0.01 2.11 4.29
C PRO A 13 0.89 0.91 3.97
N GLY A 14 2.09 0.84 4.56
CA GLY A 14 2.95 -0.34 4.46
C GLY A 14 2.36 -1.59 5.11
N LEU A 15 1.77 -1.47 6.29
CA LEU A 15 1.05 -2.56 6.97
C LEU A 15 -0.20 -2.98 6.20
N ILE A 16 -0.93 -2.02 5.64
CA ILE A 16 -2.10 -2.30 4.78
C ILE A 16 -1.67 -3.10 3.55
N ALA A 17 -0.57 -2.70 2.89
CA ALA A 17 -0.03 -3.44 1.74
C ALA A 17 0.41 -4.86 2.12
N ALA A 18 1.12 -5.02 3.25
CA ALA A 18 1.54 -6.33 3.75
C ALA A 18 0.34 -7.23 4.10
N GLY A 19 -0.72 -6.66 4.68
CA GLY A 19 -1.98 -7.34 4.92
C GLY A 19 -2.66 -7.80 3.62
N GLY A 20 -2.66 -6.94 2.60
CA GLY A 20 -3.16 -7.27 1.26
C GLY A 20 -2.41 -8.46 0.63
N ILE A 21 -1.08 -8.45 0.67
CA ILE A 21 -0.24 -9.56 0.19
C ILE A 21 -0.56 -10.86 0.93
N LYS A 22 -0.74 -10.80 2.25
CA LYS A 22 -1.10 -11.98 3.05
C LYS A 22 -2.43 -12.59 2.57
N LEU A 23 -3.46 -11.77 2.35
CA LEU A 23 -4.76 -12.24 1.85
C LEU A 23 -4.66 -12.83 0.43
N MET A 24 -3.87 -12.21 -0.45
CA MET A 24 -3.63 -12.71 -1.80
C MET A 24 -2.90 -14.06 -1.77
N ARG A 25 -1.86 -14.19 -0.94
CA ARG A 25 -1.13 -15.44 -0.73
C ARG A 25 -2.07 -16.54 -0.26
N ASP A 26 -2.86 -16.26 0.78
CA ASP A 26 -3.78 -17.25 1.36
C ASP A 26 -4.82 -17.71 0.32
N SER A 27 -5.25 -16.80 -0.57
CA SER A 27 -6.15 -17.14 -1.69
C SER A 27 -5.50 -18.07 -2.72
N ILE A 28 -4.20 -17.91 -3.01
CA ILE A 28 -3.44 -18.78 -3.93
C ILE A 28 -3.35 -20.21 -3.38
N PHE A 29 -3.24 -20.36 -2.06
CA PHE A 29 -3.22 -21.67 -1.39
C PHE A 29 -4.62 -22.24 -1.10
N GLY A 30 -5.69 -21.57 -1.53
CA GLY A 30 -7.07 -22.00 -1.26
C GLY A 30 -7.48 -21.89 0.22
N ILE A 31 -6.77 -21.08 1.00
CA ILE A 31 -7.05 -20.83 2.42
C ILE A 31 -8.01 -19.66 2.52
N LEU A 32 -9.27 -19.98 2.84
CA LEU A 32 -10.30 -18.97 3.08
C LEU A 32 -10.17 -18.43 4.50
N PHE A 33 -9.93 -17.13 4.62
CA PHE A 33 -9.87 -16.43 5.90
C PHE A 33 -11.28 -15.95 6.27
N SER A 34 -11.81 -16.38 7.42
CA SER A 34 -13.06 -15.80 7.95
C SER A 34 -12.83 -14.33 8.28
N PRO A 35 -13.68 -13.38 7.82
CA PRO A 35 -15.09 -13.52 7.44
C PRO A 35 -15.38 -13.53 5.92
N PHE A 36 -14.41 -13.82 5.05
CA PHE A 36 -14.64 -13.77 3.61
C PHE A 36 -15.47 -15.00 3.15
N PRO A 37 -16.55 -14.80 2.36
CA PRO A 37 -17.38 -15.90 1.86
C PRO A 37 -16.77 -16.62 0.65
N PHE A 38 -15.88 -15.97 -0.10
CA PHE A 38 -15.29 -16.52 -1.33
C PHE A 38 -13.79 -16.19 -1.45
N ILE A 39 -12.99 -17.16 -1.95
CA ILE A 39 -11.55 -17.00 -2.15
C ILE A 39 -11.21 -15.94 -3.20
N TRP A 40 -11.98 -15.84 -4.29
CA TRP A 40 -11.76 -14.82 -5.31
C TRP A 40 -12.01 -13.41 -4.76
N LEU A 41 -12.97 -13.27 -3.84
CA LEU A 41 -13.29 -12.00 -3.18
C LEU A 41 -12.17 -11.61 -2.19
N GLN A 42 -11.67 -12.57 -1.41
CA GLN A 42 -10.50 -12.39 -0.56
C GLN A 42 -9.28 -11.91 -1.37
N PHE A 43 -9.04 -12.50 -2.54
CA PHE A 43 -7.96 -12.09 -3.43
C PHE A 43 -8.17 -10.66 -3.96
N MET A 44 -9.39 -10.32 -4.42
CA MET A 44 -9.71 -8.97 -4.91
C MET A 44 -9.55 -7.90 -3.84
N ILE A 45 -10.01 -8.17 -2.61
CA ILE A 45 -9.84 -7.26 -1.48
C ILE A 45 -8.35 -7.13 -1.12
N GLY A 46 -7.61 -8.24 -1.10
CA GLY A 46 -6.16 -8.22 -0.91
C GLY A 46 -5.44 -7.38 -1.96
N LEU A 47 -5.83 -7.50 -3.23
CA LEU A 47 -5.29 -6.71 -4.34
C LEU A 47 -5.58 -5.21 -4.18
N VAL A 48 -6.81 -4.85 -3.82
CA VAL A 48 -7.18 -3.45 -3.58
C VAL A 48 -6.39 -2.86 -2.42
N LEU A 49 -6.26 -3.58 -1.30
CA LEU A 49 -5.46 -3.14 -0.15
C LEU A 49 -3.98 -2.97 -0.52
N PHE A 50 -3.43 -3.89 -1.31
CA PHE A 50 -2.06 -3.82 -1.81
C PHE A 50 -1.83 -2.60 -2.70
N LEU A 51 -2.69 -2.41 -3.71
CA LEU A 51 -2.61 -1.27 -4.63
C LEU A 51 -2.83 0.06 -3.93
N ALA A 52 -3.77 0.12 -2.98
CA ALA A 52 -4.01 1.32 -2.18
C ALA A 52 -2.81 1.65 -1.29
N GLY A 53 -2.22 0.64 -0.63
CA GLY A 53 -1.04 0.82 0.22
C GLY A 53 0.17 1.32 -0.57
N ILE A 54 0.49 0.70 -1.70
CA ILE A 54 1.59 1.14 -2.58
C ILE A 54 1.28 2.49 -3.22
N GLY A 55 0.07 2.69 -3.73
CA GLY A 55 -0.34 3.93 -4.38
C GLY A 55 -0.27 5.13 -3.44
N PHE A 56 -0.71 4.96 -2.20
CA PHE A 56 -0.57 5.99 -1.17
C PHE A 56 0.91 6.26 -0.83
N PHE A 57 1.72 5.22 -0.65
CA PHE A 57 3.16 5.35 -0.39
C PHE A 57 3.88 6.09 -1.53
N ALA A 58 3.63 5.69 -2.77
CA ALA A 58 4.19 6.32 -3.97
C ALA A 58 3.73 7.78 -4.13
N GLY A 59 2.44 8.05 -3.91
CA GLY A 59 1.89 9.40 -3.96
C GLY A 59 2.48 10.33 -2.89
N PHE A 60 2.63 9.84 -1.66
CA PHE A 60 3.29 10.57 -0.59
C PHE A 60 4.76 10.86 -0.92
N LEU A 61 5.50 9.86 -1.40
CA LEU A 61 6.90 10.02 -1.79
C LEU A 61 7.04 11.07 -2.91
N LEU A 62 6.18 11.00 -3.92
CA LEU A 62 6.16 11.94 -5.03
C LEU A 62 5.87 13.38 -4.55
N HIS A 63 4.86 13.56 -3.71
CA HIS A 63 4.53 14.87 -3.14
C HIS A 63 5.69 15.44 -2.31
N ARG A 64 6.35 14.58 -1.51
CA ARG A 64 7.50 14.97 -0.69
C ARG A 64 8.70 15.38 -1.54
N ASP A 65 8.99 14.60 -2.59
CA ASP A 65 10.14 14.84 -3.45
C ASP A 65 9.92 16.06 -4.37
N ARG A 66 8.67 16.34 -4.76
CA ARG A 66 8.25 17.59 -5.43
C ARG A 66 8.65 18.81 -4.61
N LYS A 67 8.34 18.81 -3.32
CA LYS A 67 8.68 19.91 -2.41
C LYS A 67 10.20 20.11 -2.25
N ASN A 68 11.00 19.05 -2.41
CA ASN A 68 12.45 19.10 -2.29
C ASN A 68 13.18 19.32 -3.64
N GLY A 69 12.46 19.51 -4.74
CA GLY A 69 13.04 19.78 -6.07
C GLY A 69 13.81 18.61 -6.70
N ARG A 70 13.67 17.38 -6.17
CA ARG A 70 14.44 16.19 -6.59
C ARG A 70 13.71 15.31 -7.63
N VAL A 71 12.64 15.81 -8.23
CA VAL A 71 11.82 15.06 -9.19
C VAL A 71 12.25 15.33 -10.61
N GLN A 72 12.12 14.33 -11.48
CA GLN A 72 12.32 14.48 -12.92
C GLN A 72 11.39 15.55 -13.50
N ALA A 73 11.82 16.20 -14.60
CA ALA A 73 11.07 17.31 -15.23
C ALA A 73 9.60 16.97 -15.55
N ARG A 74 9.30 15.70 -15.85
CA ARG A 74 7.94 15.19 -16.11
C ARG A 74 6.98 15.31 -14.92
N PHE A 75 7.50 15.38 -13.70
CA PHE A 75 6.71 15.45 -12.47
C PHE A 75 6.78 16.81 -11.76
N LYS A 76 7.38 17.83 -12.39
CA LYS A 76 7.48 19.20 -11.83
C LYS A 76 6.22 20.05 -11.97
N SER A 77 5.27 19.63 -12.81
CA SER A 77 3.95 20.25 -12.97
C SER A 77 3.00 19.94 -11.83
#